data_AF-A0A1G7W659-F1
#
_entry.id   AF-A0A1G7W659-F1
#
_cell.length_a   1.000
_cell.length_b   1.000
_cell.length_c   1.000
_cell.angle_alpha   90.00
_cell.angle_beta   90.00
_cell.angle_gamma   90.00
#
_symmetry.space_group_name_H-M   'P 1'
#
loop_
_entity.id
_entity.type
_entity.pdbx_description
1 polymer ?
#
loop_
_entity_poly.entity_id
_entity_poly.type
_entity_poly.pdbx_seq_one_letter_code
_entity_poly.pdbx_strand_id
1 'polypeptide(L)'
;MIVPMPANAPRRTGSFVLTEDVTVRVTGQARTAAALLREHVFRQTGYLLAESQDGMLMVSHDPAMRGLGPEGYALLVSNDAVMLRAGTQAGLRHGVQSFRQLMTDDGTVRAADVRDSPAFAWRGVSSELLPPAEMRKAIDRMAAYKLNVLHVFPEGDQEALRDLVEYGRDHGVTVVPELSPATIELLELFPSRWVHIGSAKLTAKFAGLLERHGRVPVRWHDGGSTVLGPHGRLVEGEDGLRAVATAGWVGGQRTSAAVAPAW
;
A
#
# COMPACT_ATOMS: atom_id res chain seq x y z
N MET A 1 5.69 12.75 12.75
CA MET A 1 4.89 11.60 13.25
C MET A 1 4.84 10.55 12.14
N ILE A 2 4.65 9.27 12.45
CA ILE A 2 4.40 8.25 11.42
C ILE A 2 2.90 7.95 11.38
N VAL A 3 2.31 7.98 10.19
CA VAL A 3 0.92 7.67 9.88
C VAL A 3 0.89 6.60 8.77
N PRO A 4 0.15 5.49 8.95
CA PRO A 4 -0.51 5.05 10.19
C PRO A 4 0.49 4.85 11.34
N MET A 5 -0.01 4.91 12.59
CA MET A 5 0.83 4.68 13.76
C MET A 5 1.38 3.25 13.73
N PRO A 6 2.72 3.05 13.84
CA PRO A 6 3.31 1.72 13.80
C PRO A 6 2.87 0.83 14.96
N ALA A 7 2.85 -0.48 14.73
CA ALA A 7 2.56 -1.48 15.77
C ALA A 7 3.54 -1.42 16.95
N ASN A 8 4.82 -1.15 16.69
CA ASN A 8 5.85 -0.94 17.71
C ASN A 8 6.81 0.17 17.29
N ALA A 9 6.89 1.23 18.10
CA ALA A 9 7.82 2.34 17.93
C ALA A 9 8.13 2.96 19.31
N PRO A 10 9.09 2.40 20.09
CA PRO A 10 9.49 2.97 21.35
C PRO A 10 10.11 4.35 21.09
N ARG A 11 9.95 5.25 22.06
CA ARG A 11 10.51 6.59 21.96
C ARG A 11 12.04 6.52 21.86
N ARG A 12 12.59 7.27 20.92
CA ARG A 12 14.04 7.50 20.76
C ARG A 12 14.29 9.00 20.73
N THR A 13 15.48 9.39 21.15
CA THR A 13 15.97 10.78 21.12
C THR A 13 17.14 10.88 20.16
N GLY A 14 17.32 12.05 19.55
CA GLY A 14 18.35 12.30 18.55
C GLY A 14 17.83 12.24 17.12
N SER A 15 18.75 12.23 16.17
CA SER A 15 18.46 12.30 14.75
C SER A 15 19.68 11.92 13.93
N PHE A 16 19.42 11.36 12.75
CA PHE A 16 20.41 11.23 11.69
C PHE A 16 20.34 12.47 10.79
N VAL A 17 21.47 13.05 10.40
CA VAL A 17 21.49 14.21 9.50
C VAL A 17 21.92 13.74 8.11
N LEU A 18 21.05 13.91 7.12
CA LEU A 18 21.43 13.66 5.73
C LEU A 18 22.31 14.79 5.22
N THR A 19 23.39 14.43 4.54
CA THR A 19 24.22 15.33 3.73
C THR A 19 24.40 14.74 2.35
N GLU A 20 24.97 15.50 1.42
CA GLU A 20 25.30 15.02 0.07
C GLU A 20 26.30 13.84 0.07
N ASP A 21 27.16 13.75 1.09
CA ASP A 21 28.17 12.69 1.23
C ASP A 21 27.60 11.38 1.81
N VAL A 22 26.36 11.40 2.34
CA VAL A 22 25.72 10.19 2.83
C VAL A 22 25.51 9.23 1.67
N THR A 23 25.97 7.99 1.84
CA THR A 23 25.82 6.94 0.84
C THR A 23 24.85 5.85 1.29
N VAL A 24 24.25 5.20 0.31
CA VAL A 24 23.23 4.17 0.50
C VAL A 24 23.83 2.79 0.28
N ARG A 25 23.77 1.94 1.31
CA ARG A 25 24.12 0.52 1.20
C ARG A 25 22.90 -0.31 0.83
N VAL A 26 22.95 -0.97 -0.31
CA VAL A 26 21.86 -1.84 -0.78
C VAL A 26 22.26 -3.31 -0.64
N THR A 27 21.42 -4.12 0.01
CA THR A 27 21.67 -5.57 0.17
C THR A 27 20.45 -6.40 -0.22
N GLY A 28 20.69 -7.58 -0.78
CA GLY A 28 19.63 -8.42 -1.35
C GLY A 28 18.94 -7.75 -2.53
N GLN A 29 17.66 -8.10 -2.75
CA GLN A 29 16.83 -7.53 -3.82
C GLN A 29 16.21 -6.17 -3.42
N ALA A 30 16.99 -5.25 -2.81
CA ALA A 30 16.46 -3.99 -2.27
C ALA A 30 16.56 -2.78 -3.22
N ARG A 31 17.06 -2.95 -4.46
CA ARG A 31 17.37 -1.83 -5.38
C ARG A 31 16.18 -0.92 -5.65
N THR A 32 14.99 -1.47 -5.90
CA THR A 32 13.78 -0.67 -6.17
C THR A 32 13.40 0.20 -4.96
N ALA A 33 13.45 -0.35 -3.76
CA ALA A 33 13.15 0.41 -2.55
C ALA A 33 14.23 1.45 -2.22
N ALA A 34 15.50 1.13 -2.48
CA ALA A 34 16.60 2.08 -2.32
C ALA A 34 16.48 3.25 -3.31
N ALA A 35 16.07 3.00 -4.56
CA ALA A 35 15.79 4.04 -5.54
C ALA A 35 14.65 4.96 -5.08
N LEU A 36 13.53 4.38 -4.62
CA LEU A 36 12.41 5.15 -4.07
C LEU A 36 12.82 6.00 -2.86
N LEU A 37 13.64 5.45 -1.96
CA LEU A 37 14.16 6.21 -0.82
C LEU A 37 15.02 7.38 -1.28
N ARG A 38 15.95 7.16 -2.21
CA ARG A 38 16.82 8.21 -2.78
C ARG A 38 16.02 9.29 -3.50
N GLU A 39 14.95 8.91 -4.21
CA GLU A 39 14.04 9.86 -4.83
C GLU A 39 13.31 10.73 -3.78
N HIS A 40 12.87 10.15 -2.68
CA HIS A 40 12.28 10.92 -1.58
C HIS A 40 13.29 11.87 -0.93
N VAL A 41 14.53 11.43 -0.70
CA VAL A 41 15.60 12.31 -0.20
C VAL A 41 15.84 13.46 -1.19
N PHE A 42 16.02 13.16 -2.47
CA PHE A 42 16.24 14.16 -3.50
C PHE A 42 15.10 15.19 -3.57
N ARG A 43 13.84 14.73 -3.55
CA ARG A 43 12.68 15.64 -3.57
C ARG A 43 12.60 16.54 -2.34
N GLN A 44 13.07 16.07 -1.19
CA GLN A 44 13.03 16.83 0.06
C GLN A 44 14.21 17.79 0.22
N THR A 45 15.43 17.34 -0.15
CA THR A 45 16.68 18.04 0.21
C THR A 45 17.53 18.45 -1.00
N GLY A 46 17.25 17.92 -2.19
CA GLY A 46 18.09 18.06 -3.38
C GLY A 46 19.32 17.15 -3.42
N TYR A 47 19.55 16.31 -2.40
CA TYR A 47 20.75 15.47 -2.34
C TYR A 47 20.64 14.22 -3.20
N LEU A 48 21.65 14.00 -4.05
CA LEU A 48 21.80 12.81 -4.90
C LEU A 48 22.70 11.80 -4.22
N LEU A 49 22.17 11.09 -3.21
CA LEU A 49 22.95 10.11 -2.45
C LEU A 49 23.50 9.01 -3.38
N ALA A 50 24.78 8.68 -3.29
CA ALA A 50 25.39 7.60 -4.08
C ALA A 50 25.21 6.22 -3.42
N GLU A 51 25.35 5.12 -4.16
CA GLU A 51 25.44 3.78 -3.56
C GLU A 51 26.88 3.50 -3.09
N SER A 52 27.03 2.88 -1.91
CA SER A 52 28.32 2.42 -1.38
C SER A 52 28.14 1.15 -0.55
N GLN A 53 29.14 0.27 -0.54
CA GLN A 53 29.12 -0.93 0.32
C GLN A 53 29.19 -0.59 1.82
N ASP A 54 29.74 0.58 2.15
CA ASP A 54 29.93 1.08 3.51
C ASP A 54 28.95 2.20 3.87
N GLY A 55 27.86 2.33 3.11
CA GLY A 55 26.86 3.39 3.31
C GLY A 55 26.17 3.33 4.67
N MET A 56 26.06 4.50 5.31
CA MET A 56 25.41 4.68 6.62
C MET A 56 23.88 4.54 6.54
N LEU A 57 23.31 4.71 5.34
CA LEU A 57 21.90 4.44 5.08
C LEU A 57 21.76 3.08 4.40
N MET A 58 21.36 2.06 5.16
CA MET A 58 21.24 0.69 4.68
C MET A 58 19.78 0.36 4.32
N VAL A 59 19.58 -0.18 3.12
CA VAL A 59 18.30 -0.78 2.68
C VAL A 59 18.53 -2.27 2.37
N SER A 60 17.84 -3.14 3.10
CA SER A 60 18.12 -4.57 3.11
C SER A 60 16.88 -5.42 2.87
N HIS A 61 16.89 -6.16 1.77
CA HIS A 61 15.94 -7.24 1.55
C HIS A 61 16.49 -8.52 2.19
N ASP A 62 15.81 -9.00 3.22
CA ASP A 62 16.21 -10.21 3.93
C ASP A 62 15.08 -11.25 3.99
N PRO A 63 15.07 -12.20 3.04
CA PRO A 63 14.09 -13.29 3.01
C PRO A 63 14.08 -14.18 4.26
N ALA A 64 15.11 -14.15 5.11
CA ALA A 64 15.17 -14.89 6.37
C ALA A 64 14.49 -14.15 7.53
N MET A 65 14.08 -12.89 7.35
CA MET A 65 13.33 -12.14 8.36
C MET A 65 12.01 -12.86 8.69
N ARG A 66 11.69 -12.96 9.99
CA ARG A 66 10.48 -13.62 10.51
C ARG A 66 9.73 -12.67 11.44
N GLY A 67 8.45 -12.95 11.68
CA GLY A 67 7.65 -12.30 12.72
C GLY A 67 6.96 -10.97 12.33
N LEU A 68 7.16 -10.46 11.11
CA LEU A 68 6.53 -9.21 10.64
C LEU A 68 5.57 -9.38 9.45
N GLY A 69 5.34 -10.62 9.01
CA GLY A 69 4.40 -10.91 7.92
C GLY A 69 4.86 -10.39 6.55
N PRO A 70 3.97 -10.44 5.53
CA PRO A 70 4.33 -10.18 4.13
C PRO A 70 4.51 -8.69 3.81
N GLU A 71 4.09 -7.79 4.68
CA GLU A 71 4.11 -6.33 4.45
C GLU A 71 4.85 -5.57 5.56
N GLY A 72 5.44 -6.28 6.52
CA GLY A 72 6.12 -5.65 7.65
C GLY A 72 7.60 -5.37 7.40
N TYR A 73 8.13 -4.45 8.20
CA TYR A 73 9.49 -3.95 8.10
C TYR A 73 10.04 -3.53 9.46
N ALA A 74 11.36 -3.44 9.54
CA ALA A 74 12.08 -2.81 10.64
C ALA A 74 12.85 -1.59 10.12
N LEU A 75 12.72 -0.46 10.81
CA LEU A 75 13.44 0.78 10.54
C LEU A 75 14.10 1.28 11.82
N LEU A 76 15.43 1.32 11.84
CA LEU A 76 16.21 1.94 12.89
C LEU A 76 16.83 3.23 12.36
N VAL A 77 16.62 4.33 13.05
CA VAL A 77 17.30 5.61 12.83
C VAL A 77 18.02 5.96 14.12
N SER A 78 19.35 5.97 14.05
CA SER A 78 20.25 6.39 15.13
C SER A 78 20.95 7.69 14.73
N ASN A 79 21.87 8.20 15.56
CA ASN A 79 22.66 9.38 15.18
C ASN A 79 23.69 9.07 14.08
N ASP A 80 24.15 7.81 14.00
CA ASP A 80 25.29 7.43 13.16
C ASP A 80 24.86 6.70 11.88
N ALA A 81 23.69 6.05 11.89
CA ALA A 81 23.21 5.22 10.78
C ALA A 81 21.69 5.08 10.73
N VAL A 82 21.20 4.77 9.53
CA VAL A 82 19.82 4.38 9.23
C VAL A 82 19.81 2.97 8.67
N MET A 83 18.96 2.09 9.22
CA MET A 83 18.81 0.72 8.74
C MET A 83 17.34 0.40 8.48
N LEU A 84 17.01 0.18 7.22
CA LEU A 84 15.72 -0.33 6.76
C LEU A 84 15.87 -1.79 6.31
N ARG A 85 15.12 -2.71 6.93
CA ARG A 85 15.11 -4.13 6.58
C ARG A 85 13.69 -4.66 6.47
N ALA A 86 13.43 -5.48 5.47
CA ALA A 86 12.17 -6.22 5.35
C ALA A 86 12.36 -7.55 4.62
N GLY A 87 11.45 -8.49 4.85
CA GLY A 87 11.45 -9.79 4.18
C GLY A 87 10.83 -9.80 2.77
N THR A 88 10.21 -8.70 2.37
CA THR A 88 9.53 -8.57 1.07
C THR A 88 9.71 -7.17 0.49
N GLN A 89 9.42 -7.02 -0.80
CA GLN A 89 9.36 -5.72 -1.46
C GLN A 89 8.28 -4.80 -0.87
N ALA A 90 7.14 -5.36 -0.46
CA ALA A 90 6.04 -4.59 0.14
C ALA A 90 6.45 -4.01 1.49
N GLY A 91 7.11 -4.79 2.34
CA GLY A 91 7.67 -4.31 3.60
C GLY A 91 8.70 -3.20 3.37
N LEU A 92 9.61 -3.38 2.41
CA LEU A 92 10.59 -2.33 2.08
C LEU A 92 9.91 -1.02 1.66
N ARG A 93 8.91 -1.06 0.77
CA ARG A 93 8.14 0.13 0.37
C ARG A 93 7.50 0.82 1.58
N HIS A 94 6.87 0.07 2.47
CA HIS A 94 6.27 0.64 3.69
C HIS A 94 7.33 1.30 4.59
N GLY A 95 8.48 0.67 4.77
CA GLY A 95 9.56 1.25 5.56
C GLY A 95 10.15 2.52 4.96
N VAL A 96 10.24 2.61 3.62
CA VAL A 96 10.60 3.85 2.92
C VAL A 96 9.59 4.96 3.22
N GLN A 97 8.29 4.67 3.23
CA GLN A 97 7.28 5.68 3.56
C GLN A 97 7.39 6.16 5.01
N SER A 98 7.73 5.28 5.95
CA SER A 98 7.98 5.68 7.33
C SER A 98 9.25 6.50 7.48
N PHE A 99 10.32 6.15 6.77
CA PHE A 99 11.54 6.97 6.69
C PHE A 99 11.23 8.38 6.17
N ARG A 100 10.48 8.48 5.07
CA ARG A 100 10.04 9.75 4.49
C ARG A 100 9.31 10.63 5.50
N GLN A 101 8.41 10.07 6.30
CA GLN A 101 7.66 10.81 7.32
C GLN A 101 8.49 11.17 8.56
N LEU A 102 9.67 10.57 8.75
CA LEU A 102 10.62 10.92 9.80
C LEU A 102 11.57 12.04 9.39
N MET A 103 11.78 12.23 8.10
CA MET A 103 12.61 13.27 7.50
C MET A 103 11.91 14.65 7.56
N THR A 104 12.69 15.68 7.84
CA THR A 104 12.30 17.09 7.77
C THR A 104 12.94 17.76 6.55
N ASP A 105 12.50 18.98 6.24
CA ASP A 105 12.91 19.73 5.03
C ASP A 105 14.42 20.00 4.97
N ASP A 106 15.08 20.10 6.11
CA ASP A 106 16.53 20.30 6.25
C ASP A 106 17.34 18.99 6.14
N GLY A 107 16.70 17.85 5.84
CA GLY A 107 17.36 16.55 5.74
C GLY A 107 17.61 15.86 7.10
N THR A 108 17.12 16.43 8.20
CA THR A 108 17.17 15.77 9.50
C THR A 108 16.15 14.63 9.56
N VAL A 109 16.58 13.43 9.95
CA VAL A 109 15.71 12.26 10.14
C VAL A 109 15.64 11.95 11.62
N ARG A 110 14.45 12.11 12.21
CA ARG A 110 14.24 11.87 13.65
C ARG A 110 14.54 10.43 14.04
N ALA A 111 15.27 10.25 15.15
CA ALA A 111 15.60 8.92 15.67
C ALA A 111 14.34 8.08 15.94
N ALA A 112 14.41 6.80 15.60
CA ALA A 112 13.29 5.88 15.66
C ALA A 112 13.77 4.42 15.70
N ASP A 113 12.96 3.54 16.30
CA ASP A 113 13.14 2.08 16.26
C ASP A 113 11.78 1.46 15.95
N VAL A 114 11.45 1.37 14.68
CA VAL A 114 10.13 0.95 14.23
C VAL A 114 10.18 -0.52 13.85
N ARG A 115 9.28 -1.33 14.42
CA ARG A 115 8.92 -2.65 13.91
C ARG A 115 7.44 -2.62 13.61
N ASP A 116 7.10 -2.72 12.34
CA ASP A 116 5.73 -2.50 11.91
C ASP A 116 5.26 -3.60 10.96
N SER A 117 3.97 -3.88 11.03
CA SER A 117 3.26 -4.79 10.15
C SER A 117 1.78 -4.40 10.18
N PRO A 118 1.11 -4.32 9.02
CA PRO A 118 -0.27 -3.90 9.00
C PRO A 118 -1.15 -4.90 9.76
N ALA A 119 -2.06 -4.38 10.60
CA ALA A 119 -3.04 -5.21 11.31
C ALA A 119 -4.05 -5.90 10.35
N PHE A 120 -4.17 -5.37 9.13
CA PHE A 120 -5.15 -5.80 8.13
C PHE A 120 -4.49 -5.92 6.77
N ALA A 121 -4.69 -7.07 6.11
CA ALA A 121 -4.14 -7.32 4.79
C ALA A 121 -4.80 -6.48 3.68
N TRP A 122 -6.04 -6.03 3.91
CA TRP A 122 -6.80 -5.22 2.96
C TRP A 122 -7.02 -3.81 3.51
N ARG A 123 -6.45 -2.80 2.85
CA ARG A 123 -6.52 -1.40 3.25
C ARG A 123 -6.76 -0.57 2.00
N GLY A 124 -7.99 -0.12 1.79
CA GLY A 124 -8.35 0.38 0.47
C GLY A 124 -9.35 1.51 0.41
N VAL A 125 -9.46 2.01 -0.81
CA VAL A 125 -10.31 3.13 -1.22
C VAL A 125 -11.17 2.66 -2.38
N SER A 126 -12.46 2.98 -2.36
CA SER A 126 -13.32 2.89 -3.54
C SER A 126 -13.48 4.27 -4.16
N SER A 127 -13.35 4.33 -5.48
CA SER A 127 -13.47 5.56 -6.26
C SER A 127 -14.16 5.28 -7.59
N GLU A 128 -14.92 6.24 -8.07
CA GLU A 128 -15.25 6.33 -9.50
C GLU A 128 -13.96 6.49 -10.32
N LEU A 129 -14.02 6.21 -11.62
CA LEU A 129 -12.86 6.38 -12.49
C LEU A 129 -12.66 7.86 -12.80
N LEU A 130 -11.64 8.46 -12.19
CA LEU A 130 -11.24 9.85 -12.44
C LEU A 130 -10.29 9.94 -13.64
N PRO A 131 -10.01 11.16 -14.16
CA PRO A 131 -8.97 11.34 -15.17
C PRO A 131 -7.63 10.70 -14.75
N PRO A 132 -6.83 10.14 -15.69
CA PRO A 132 -5.65 9.35 -15.36
C PRO A 132 -4.65 10.03 -14.40
N ALA A 133 -4.45 11.34 -14.57
CA ALA A 133 -3.56 12.11 -13.69
C ALA A 133 -4.06 12.16 -12.23
N GLU A 134 -5.36 12.25 -12.02
CA GLU A 134 -5.95 12.26 -10.67
C GLU A 134 -5.94 10.86 -10.05
N MET A 135 -6.14 9.81 -10.85
CA MET A 135 -6.00 8.42 -10.39
C MET A 135 -4.56 8.11 -9.93
N ARG A 136 -3.55 8.60 -10.65
CA ARG A 136 -2.15 8.47 -10.23
C ARG A 136 -1.87 9.19 -8.91
N LYS A 137 -2.34 10.42 -8.75
CA LYS A 137 -2.24 11.16 -7.47
C LYS A 137 -2.94 10.42 -6.33
N ALA A 138 -4.09 9.80 -6.58
CA ALA A 138 -4.77 8.98 -5.59
C ALA A 138 -3.91 7.77 -5.17
N ILE A 139 -3.31 7.07 -6.13
CA ILE A 139 -2.39 5.94 -5.86
C ILE A 139 -1.14 6.40 -5.09
N ASP A 140 -0.56 7.55 -5.43
CA ASP A 140 0.60 8.11 -4.71
C ASP A 140 0.28 8.37 -3.24
N ARG A 141 -0.90 8.96 -2.99
CA ARG A 141 -1.41 9.16 -1.63
C ARG A 141 -1.65 7.83 -0.93
N MET A 142 -2.29 6.88 -1.59
CA MET A 142 -2.52 5.55 -1.02
C MET A 142 -1.20 4.87 -0.62
N ALA A 143 -0.19 4.88 -1.49
CA ALA A 143 1.12 4.32 -1.21
C ALA A 143 1.81 5.03 -0.05
N ALA A 144 1.76 6.37 -0.01
CA ALA A 144 2.30 7.19 1.07
C ALA A 144 1.74 6.82 2.46
N TYR A 145 0.48 6.40 2.51
CA TYR A 145 -0.23 5.97 3.72
C TYR A 145 -0.38 4.44 3.84
N LYS A 146 0.40 3.68 3.06
CA LYS A 146 0.47 2.22 3.10
C LYS A 146 -0.88 1.53 2.82
N LEU A 147 -1.78 2.18 2.09
CA LEU A 147 -2.99 1.59 1.54
C LEU A 147 -2.62 0.76 0.30
N ASN A 148 -3.27 -0.38 0.10
CA ASN A 148 -2.83 -1.39 -0.87
C ASN A 148 -3.95 -1.88 -1.81
N VAL A 149 -5.17 -1.38 -1.70
CA VAL A 149 -6.27 -1.75 -2.60
C VAL A 149 -7.04 -0.54 -3.09
N LEU A 150 -7.09 -0.35 -4.41
CA LEU A 150 -7.93 0.64 -5.07
C LEU A 150 -9.08 -0.11 -5.77
N HIS A 151 -10.29 0.06 -5.25
CA HIS A 151 -11.50 -0.46 -5.86
C HIS A 151 -12.08 0.58 -6.83
N VAL A 152 -12.31 0.19 -8.08
CA VAL A 152 -12.80 1.08 -9.14
C VAL A 152 -14.02 0.49 -9.83
N PHE A 153 -14.85 1.39 -10.37
CA PHE A 153 -15.91 1.06 -11.32
C PHE A 153 -15.36 1.35 -12.72
N PRO A 154 -14.78 0.36 -13.41
CA PRO A 154 -14.09 0.61 -14.67
C PRO A 154 -15.07 0.90 -15.81
N GLU A 155 -14.78 1.96 -16.55
CA GLU A 155 -15.44 2.34 -17.79
C GLU A 155 -14.42 2.98 -18.74
N GLY A 156 -14.81 3.18 -20.01
CA GLY A 156 -13.98 3.91 -20.97
C GLY A 156 -12.84 3.09 -21.61
N ASP A 157 -11.72 3.77 -21.83
CA ASP A 157 -10.61 3.27 -22.66
C ASP A 157 -9.75 2.21 -21.98
N GLN A 158 -9.49 1.09 -22.67
CA GLN A 158 -8.74 -0.03 -22.11
C GLN A 158 -7.26 0.27 -21.91
N GLU A 159 -6.65 1.14 -22.73
CA GLU A 159 -5.24 1.51 -22.58
C GLU A 159 -5.03 2.34 -21.30
N ALA A 160 -5.91 3.31 -21.05
CA ALA A 160 -5.93 4.05 -19.79
C ALA A 160 -6.13 3.14 -18.57
N LEU A 161 -6.98 2.11 -18.67
CA LEU A 161 -7.16 1.13 -17.58
C LEU A 161 -5.92 0.26 -17.36
N ARG A 162 -5.22 -0.16 -18.43
CA ARG A 162 -3.95 -0.91 -18.31
C ARG A 162 -2.90 -0.07 -17.60
N ASP A 163 -2.75 1.18 -18.03
CA ASP A 163 -1.82 2.13 -17.44
C ASP A 163 -2.09 2.35 -15.94
N LEU A 164 -3.37 2.51 -15.57
CA LEU A 164 -3.79 2.61 -14.17
C LEU A 164 -3.40 1.36 -13.35
N VAL A 165 -3.64 0.16 -13.90
CA VAL A 165 -3.33 -1.12 -13.25
C VAL A 165 -1.82 -1.29 -13.06
N GLU A 166 -1.04 -0.94 -14.07
CA GLU A 166 0.43 -1.00 -14.01
C GLU A 166 0.97 0.01 -12.99
N TYR A 167 0.47 1.25 -13.03
CA TYR A 167 0.85 2.27 -12.06
C TYR A 167 0.53 1.83 -10.62
N GLY A 168 -0.66 1.28 -10.38
CA GLY A 168 -1.02 0.74 -9.07
C GLY A 168 -0.04 -0.34 -8.61
N ARG A 169 0.26 -1.32 -9.47
CA ARG A 169 1.19 -2.42 -9.16
C ARG A 169 2.57 -1.91 -8.72
N ASP A 170 3.11 -0.94 -9.45
CA ASP A 170 4.44 -0.38 -9.17
C ASP A 170 4.48 0.35 -7.81
N HIS A 171 3.34 0.90 -7.38
CA HIS A 171 3.17 1.57 -6.10
C HIS A 171 2.72 0.63 -4.97
N GLY A 172 2.56 -0.67 -5.26
CA GLY A 172 2.06 -1.65 -4.28
C GLY A 172 0.56 -1.55 -3.99
N VAL A 173 -0.20 -0.94 -4.89
CA VAL A 173 -1.66 -0.80 -4.83
C VAL A 173 -2.29 -1.73 -5.86
N THR A 174 -3.07 -2.70 -5.38
CA THR A 174 -3.84 -3.60 -6.25
C THR A 174 -5.10 -2.88 -6.72
N VAL A 175 -5.26 -2.74 -8.04
CA VAL A 175 -6.50 -2.21 -8.64
C VAL A 175 -7.49 -3.36 -8.79
N VAL A 176 -8.62 -3.27 -8.08
CA VAL A 176 -9.71 -4.25 -8.05
C VAL A 176 -10.90 -3.66 -8.80
N PRO A 177 -11.40 -4.30 -9.87
CA PRO A 177 -12.55 -3.79 -10.60
C PRO A 177 -13.88 -4.25 -10.00
N GLU A 178 -14.91 -3.42 -10.08
CA GLU A 178 -16.31 -3.86 -10.04
C GLU A 178 -16.80 -4.19 -11.45
N LEU A 179 -17.06 -5.47 -11.70
CA LEU A 179 -17.50 -5.95 -13.01
C LEU A 179 -18.94 -6.45 -12.98
N SER A 180 -19.59 -6.31 -14.12
CA SER A 180 -20.87 -6.94 -14.44
C SER A 180 -20.69 -7.87 -15.64
N PRO A 181 -21.70 -8.68 -16.01
CA PRO A 181 -21.68 -9.47 -17.23
C PRO A 181 -21.46 -8.63 -18.49
N ALA A 182 -21.84 -7.34 -18.46
CA ALA A 182 -21.66 -6.42 -19.57
C ALA A 182 -20.24 -5.83 -19.68
N THR A 183 -19.40 -6.01 -18.65
CA THR A 183 -18.02 -5.49 -18.62
C THR A 183 -16.99 -6.61 -18.39
N ILE A 184 -17.40 -7.87 -18.59
CA ILE A 184 -16.56 -9.04 -18.33
C ILE A 184 -15.35 -9.11 -19.26
N GLU A 185 -15.40 -8.50 -20.45
CA GLU A 185 -14.25 -8.41 -21.35
C GLU A 185 -13.07 -7.66 -20.74
N LEU A 186 -13.30 -6.80 -19.74
CA LEU A 186 -12.24 -6.07 -19.04
C LEU A 186 -11.48 -6.95 -18.04
N LEU A 187 -11.96 -8.15 -17.74
CA LEU A 187 -11.42 -8.99 -16.66
C LEU A 187 -9.91 -9.20 -16.75
N GLU A 188 -9.39 -9.45 -17.95
CA GLU A 188 -7.97 -9.74 -18.15
C GLU A 188 -7.07 -8.50 -18.04
N LEU A 189 -7.64 -7.28 -18.06
CA LEU A 189 -6.88 -6.06 -17.78
C LEU A 189 -6.49 -5.99 -16.30
N PHE A 190 -7.27 -6.62 -15.42
CA PHE A 190 -7.06 -6.57 -13.98
C PHE A 190 -6.45 -7.89 -13.50
N PRO A 191 -5.15 -7.93 -13.15
CA PRO A 191 -4.50 -9.13 -12.63
C PRO A 191 -4.95 -9.50 -11.21
N SER A 192 -5.75 -8.63 -10.57
CA SER A 192 -6.31 -8.89 -9.25
C SER A 192 -7.02 -10.24 -9.21
N ARG A 193 -6.73 -11.05 -8.19
CA ARG A 193 -7.50 -12.26 -7.92
C ARG A 193 -8.95 -11.94 -7.54
N TRP A 194 -9.20 -10.77 -6.95
CA TRP A 194 -10.52 -10.33 -6.53
C TRP A 194 -11.21 -9.52 -7.63
N VAL A 195 -12.52 -9.74 -7.77
CA VAL A 195 -13.40 -8.98 -8.67
C VAL A 195 -14.66 -8.64 -7.89
N HIS A 196 -14.99 -7.36 -7.81
CA HIS A 196 -16.22 -6.94 -7.15
C HIS A 196 -17.43 -7.13 -8.10
N ILE A 197 -18.58 -7.54 -7.56
CA ILE A 197 -19.78 -7.90 -8.33
C ILE A 197 -21.05 -7.15 -7.85
N GLY A 198 -20.88 -5.99 -7.23
CA GLY A 198 -21.99 -5.14 -6.80
C GLY A 198 -22.80 -5.71 -5.62
N SER A 199 -24.11 -5.41 -5.54
CA SER A 199 -24.87 -5.51 -4.28
C SER A 199 -25.86 -6.67 -4.11
N ALA A 200 -26.49 -7.27 -5.13
CA ALA A 200 -27.43 -8.38 -4.86
C ALA A 200 -27.94 -9.18 -6.07
N LYS A 201 -27.95 -8.60 -7.28
CA LYS A 201 -28.67 -9.19 -8.42
C LYS A 201 -27.80 -9.96 -9.41
N LEU A 202 -26.50 -10.07 -9.13
CA LEU A 202 -25.59 -10.86 -9.96
C LEU A 202 -25.60 -12.31 -9.51
N THR A 203 -26.35 -13.10 -10.28
CA THR A 203 -26.66 -14.52 -10.05
C THR A 203 -25.40 -15.35 -9.78
N ALA A 204 -25.55 -16.45 -9.03
CA ALA A 204 -24.52 -17.47 -8.81
C ALA A 204 -23.79 -17.89 -10.10
N LYS A 205 -24.41 -17.72 -11.27
CA LYS A 205 -23.83 -17.93 -12.60
C LYS A 205 -22.64 -17.01 -12.90
N PHE A 206 -22.71 -15.72 -12.55
CA PHE A 206 -21.60 -14.78 -12.80
C PHE A 206 -20.45 -15.01 -11.83
N ALA A 207 -20.75 -15.24 -10.54
CA ALA A 207 -19.76 -15.66 -9.55
C ALA A 207 -19.05 -16.95 -10.00
N GLY A 208 -19.81 -17.98 -10.40
CA GLY A 208 -19.24 -19.23 -10.90
C GLY A 208 -18.47 -19.08 -12.22
N LEU A 209 -18.80 -18.08 -13.06
CA LEU A 209 -17.98 -17.74 -14.23
C LEU A 209 -16.62 -17.19 -13.78
N LEU A 210 -16.60 -16.20 -12.89
CA LEU A 210 -15.37 -15.62 -12.35
C LEU A 210 -14.48 -16.69 -11.69
N GLU A 211 -15.06 -17.61 -10.93
CA GLU A 211 -14.34 -18.73 -10.31
C GLU A 211 -13.70 -19.68 -11.34
N ARG A 212 -14.36 -19.95 -12.47
CA ARG A 212 -13.76 -20.72 -13.59
C ARG A 212 -12.58 -20.00 -14.25
N HIS A 213 -12.55 -18.67 -14.18
CA HIS A 213 -11.41 -17.84 -14.57
C HIS A 213 -10.36 -17.68 -13.45
N GLY A 214 -10.47 -18.45 -12.35
CA GLY A 214 -9.54 -18.41 -11.22
C GLY A 214 -9.67 -17.16 -10.34
N ARG A 215 -10.79 -16.42 -10.46
CA ARG A 215 -11.06 -15.19 -9.73
C ARG A 215 -11.95 -15.43 -8.52
N VAL A 216 -11.91 -14.51 -7.57
CA VAL A 216 -12.68 -14.54 -6.32
C VAL A 216 -13.69 -13.39 -6.36
N PRO A 217 -15.00 -13.69 -6.48
CA PRO A 217 -16.02 -12.65 -6.44
C PRO A 217 -16.13 -12.04 -5.03
N VAL A 218 -16.24 -10.72 -4.97
CA VAL A 218 -16.46 -9.91 -3.76
C VAL A 218 -17.71 -9.07 -3.96
N ARG A 219 -18.50 -8.82 -2.92
CA ARG A 219 -19.77 -8.06 -3.04
C ARG A 219 -19.93 -7.04 -1.93
N TRP A 220 -20.75 -6.02 -2.18
CA TRP A 220 -21.19 -5.09 -1.17
C TRP A 220 -22.01 -5.81 -0.12
N HIS A 221 -21.89 -5.39 1.14
CA HIS A 221 -22.81 -5.83 2.18
C HIS A 221 -24.13 -5.05 2.04
N ASP A 222 -25.26 -5.70 2.25
CA ASP A 222 -26.62 -5.17 2.16
C ASP A 222 -27.07 -4.35 3.39
N GLY A 223 -26.13 -3.95 4.27
CA GLY A 223 -26.43 -3.21 5.50
C GLY A 223 -27.17 -3.97 6.63
N GLY A 224 -27.43 -5.27 6.51
CA GLY A 224 -28.06 -6.06 7.60
C GLY A 224 -27.15 -6.19 8.84
N SER A 225 -27.64 -5.78 10.01
CA SER A 225 -26.87 -5.72 11.27
C SER A 225 -26.52 -7.07 11.92
N THR A 226 -26.99 -8.19 11.37
CA THR A 226 -26.98 -9.50 12.02
C THR A 226 -25.74 -10.36 11.76
N VAL A 227 -24.76 -9.85 11.00
CA VAL A 227 -23.41 -10.46 10.85
C VAL A 227 -22.32 -9.43 11.13
N LEU A 228 -22.48 -8.62 12.18
CA LEU A 228 -21.42 -7.73 12.66
C LEU A 228 -20.49 -8.48 13.61
N GLY A 229 -19.54 -9.24 13.04
CA GLY A 229 -18.27 -9.51 13.71
C GLY A 229 -17.42 -8.22 13.76
N PRO A 230 -16.40 -8.12 14.64
CA PRO A 230 -15.99 -6.84 15.23
C PRO A 230 -15.31 -5.79 14.32
N HIS A 231 -15.18 -5.94 13.00
CA HIS A 231 -14.51 -4.92 12.17
C HIS A 231 -15.14 -4.78 10.79
N GLY A 232 -15.28 -3.56 10.28
CA GLY A 232 -15.71 -3.26 8.92
C GLY A 232 -16.71 -2.10 8.89
N ARG A 233 -16.27 -0.93 8.42
CA ARG A 233 -17.10 0.27 8.28
C ARG A 233 -16.80 0.90 6.92
N LEU A 234 -17.83 1.15 6.12
CA LEU A 234 -17.75 2.10 5.02
C LEU A 234 -17.77 3.51 5.63
N VAL A 235 -16.80 4.35 5.27
CA VAL A 235 -16.81 5.78 5.61
C VAL A 235 -16.74 6.58 4.31
N GLU A 236 -17.70 7.49 4.13
CA GLU A 236 -17.78 8.41 3.00
C GLU A 236 -17.03 9.70 3.34
N GLY A 237 -16.10 10.13 2.49
CA GLY A 237 -15.40 11.41 2.58
C GLY A 237 -16.07 12.50 1.73
N GLU A 238 -15.70 13.77 1.96
CA GLU A 238 -16.33 14.96 1.34
C GLU A 238 -16.22 15.00 -0.20
N ASP A 239 -15.22 14.32 -0.79
CA ASP A 239 -15.00 14.25 -2.24
C ASP A 239 -15.60 12.99 -2.92
N GLY A 240 -16.48 12.24 -2.24
CA GLY A 240 -17.05 11.00 -2.79
C GLY A 240 -16.15 9.76 -2.69
N LEU A 241 -14.97 9.88 -2.08
CA LEU A 241 -14.09 8.77 -1.71
C LEU A 241 -14.75 7.91 -0.63
N ARG A 242 -14.95 6.62 -0.90
CA ARG A 242 -15.47 5.67 0.08
C ARG A 242 -14.34 4.79 0.59
N ALA A 243 -13.91 5.00 1.83
CA ALA A 243 -12.99 4.08 2.49
C ALA A 243 -13.74 2.79 2.80
N VAL A 244 -13.30 1.68 2.21
CA VAL A 244 -13.86 0.36 2.49
C VAL A 244 -12.89 -0.38 3.39
N ALA A 245 -13.21 -0.43 4.67
CA ALA A 245 -12.68 -1.43 5.56
C ALA A 245 -13.53 -2.69 5.39
N THR A 246 -13.13 -3.64 4.54
CA THR A 246 -13.73 -4.98 4.57
C THR A 246 -12.99 -5.83 5.59
N ALA A 247 -13.65 -6.15 6.71
CA ALA A 247 -13.53 -7.52 7.22
C ALA A 247 -14.57 -8.27 6.40
N GLY A 248 -14.08 -9.09 5.48
CA GLY A 248 -14.93 -9.88 4.62
C GLY A 248 -14.63 -11.35 4.80
N TRP A 249 -15.52 -12.17 4.26
CA TRP A 249 -15.19 -13.55 3.97
C TRP A 249 -14.47 -13.59 2.61
N VAL A 250 -13.19 -13.93 2.61
CA VAL A 250 -12.42 -14.21 1.39
C VAL A 250 -12.27 -15.72 1.29
N GLY A 251 -12.94 -16.35 0.32
CA GLY A 251 -12.84 -17.80 0.09
C GLY A 251 -13.18 -18.66 1.32
N GLY A 252 -14.15 -18.25 2.14
CA GLY A 252 -14.49 -18.97 3.37
C GLY A 252 -13.57 -18.69 4.58
N GLN A 253 -12.72 -17.66 4.53
CA GLN A 253 -11.91 -17.23 5.68
C GLN A 253 -12.21 -15.78 6.07
N ARG A 254 -12.26 -15.53 7.39
CA ARG A 254 -12.50 -14.21 7.98
C ARG A 254 -11.25 -13.34 7.87
N THR A 255 -11.32 -12.24 7.14
CA THR A 255 -10.30 -11.17 7.18
C THR A 255 -10.72 -10.10 8.20
N SER A 256 -9.79 -9.27 8.67
CA SER A 256 -10.09 -8.17 9.62
C SER A 256 -9.83 -6.81 8.95
N ALA A 257 -10.44 -5.72 9.44
CA ALA A 257 -10.51 -4.39 8.76
C ALA A 257 -9.94 -3.20 9.57
N ALA A 258 -9.39 -2.17 8.89
CA ALA A 258 -9.38 -0.79 9.39
C ALA A 258 -9.49 0.30 8.31
N VAL A 259 -10.04 1.43 8.77
CA VAL A 259 -10.16 2.74 8.13
C VAL A 259 -9.02 3.64 8.66
N ALA A 260 -8.49 4.54 7.82
CA ALA A 260 -7.78 5.74 8.26
C ALA A 260 -8.63 6.99 7.91
N PRO A 261 -8.58 8.07 8.69
CA PRO A 261 -9.48 9.21 8.54
C PRO A 261 -9.26 9.98 7.24
N ALA A 262 -10.33 10.60 6.75
CA ALA A 262 -10.28 11.71 5.80
C ALA A 262 -9.51 12.87 6.44
N TRP A 263 -8.45 13.32 5.78
CA TRP A 263 -7.87 14.64 5.91
C TRP A 263 -7.58 15.13 4.48
#